data_AF-A0A8T4ZJM1-F1
#
_entry.id   AF-A0A8T4ZJM1-F1
#
_cell.length_a   1.000
_cell.length_b   1.000
_cell.length_c   1.000
_cell.angle_alpha   90.00
_cell.angle_beta   90.00
_cell.angle_gamma   90.00
#
_symmetry.space_group_name_H-M   'P 1'
#
loop_
_entity.id
_entity.type
_entity.pdbx_description
1 polymer ?
#
loop_
_entity_poly.entity_id
_entity_poly.type
_entity_poly.pdbx_seq_one_letter_code
_entity_poly.pdbx_strand_id
1 'polypeptide(L)'
;MAIRIEVFTSEPPCSGGRLLLKLIDKIREEYGEKIEVEIYKGVNPKLSEYNIETSPAVVIDKDVRIIGVCPSEETLKEALREAGV
;
A
#
# COMPACT_ATOMS: atom_id res chain seq x y z
N MET A 1 10.89 4.39 14.41
CA MET A 1 9.49 4.61 14.00
C MET A 1 9.25 3.65 12.85
N ALA A 2 8.23 2.80 12.94
CA ALA A 2 7.87 1.94 11.83
C ALA A 2 6.98 2.73 10.86
N ILE A 3 7.23 2.63 9.56
CA ILE A 3 6.43 3.32 8.55
C ILE A 3 5.17 2.52 8.28
N ARG A 4 4.02 3.18 8.38
CA ARG A 4 2.72 2.54 8.20
C ARG A 4 2.33 2.53 6.73
N ILE A 5 2.06 1.35 6.20
CA ILE A 5 1.67 1.10 4.82
C ILE A 5 0.25 0.52 4.83
N GLU A 6 -0.71 1.28 4.32
CA GLU A 6 -2.10 0.89 4.21
C GLU A 6 -2.42 0.58 2.74
N VAL A 7 -2.81 -0.67 2.48
CA VAL A 7 -3.04 -1.19 1.14
C VAL A 7 -4.53 -1.44 0.96
N PHE A 8 -5.13 -0.80 -0.04
CA PHE A 8 -6.55 -0.91 -0.34
C PHE A 8 -6.73 -1.66 -1.66
N THR A 9 -7.43 -2.80 -1.61
CA THR A 9 -7.72 -3.62 -2.80
C THR A 9 -9.20 -3.91 -2.93
N SER A 10 -9.68 -4.09 -4.15
CA SER A 10 -11.04 -4.58 -4.43
C SER A 10 -11.25 -6.01 -3.93
N GLU A 11 -12.51 -6.36 -3.65
CA GLU A 11 -12.93 -7.74 -3.38
C GLU A 11 -13.98 -8.16 -4.44
N PRO A 12 -13.68 -9.14 -5.31
CA PRO A 12 -12.43 -9.89 -5.42
C PRO A 12 -11.26 -9.04 -5.97
N PRO A 13 -10.00 -9.33 -5.58
CA PRO A 13 -8.86 -8.56 -6.04
C PRO A 13 -8.61 -8.78 -7.53
N CYS A 14 -8.49 -7.69 -8.27
CA CYS A 14 -8.10 -7.68 -9.68
C CYS A 14 -6.65 -8.15 -9.87
N SER A 15 -6.23 -8.38 -11.11
CA SER A 15 -4.87 -8.79 -11.47
C SER A 15 -3.80 -7.88 -10.83
N GLY A 16 -4.04 -6.56 -10.83
CA GLY A 16 -3.15 -5.57 -10.20
C GLY A 16 -3.12 -5.67 -8.67
N GLY A 17 -4.29 -5.84 -8.03
CA GLY A 17 -4.37 -6.01 -6.57
C GLY A 17 -3.60 -7.25 -6.08
N ARG A 18 -3.64 -8.35 -6.83
CA ARG A 18 -2.87 -9.57 -6.49
C ARG A 18 -1.35 -9.35 -6.57
N LEU A 19 -0.88 -8.61 -7.57
CA LEU A 19 0.54 -8.28 -7.72
C LEU A 19 1.00 -7.35 -6.60
N LEU A 20 0.19 -6.35 -6.27
CA LEU A 20 0.44 -5.43 -5.17
C LEU A 20 0.60 -6.16 -3.84
N LEU A 21 -0.31 -7.10 -3.53
CA LEU A 21 -0.23 -7.90 -2.31
C LEU A 21 1.07 -8.70 -2.22
N LYS A 22 1.50 -9.33 -3.32
CA LYS A 22 2.80 -10.04 -3.36
C LYS A 22 3.98 -9.10 -3.18
N LEU A 23 3.91 -7.91 -3.76
CA LEU A 23 4.98 -6.92 -3.65
C LEU A 23 5.12 -6.43 -2.21
N ILE A 24 4.00 -6.13 -1.57
CA ILE A 24 3.94 -5.66 -0.19
C ILE A 24 4.45 -6.74 0.78
N ASP A 25 4.13 -8.00 0.52
CA ASP A 25 4.63 -9.13 1.32
C ASP A 25 6.17 -9.22 1.27
N LYS A 26 6.76 -9.13 0.06
CA LYS A 26 8.22 -9.07 -0.11
C LYS A 26 8.87 -7.92 0.64
N ILE A 27 8.28 -6.73 0.52
CA ILE A 27 8.78 -5.52 1.17
C ILE A 27 8.71 -5.67 2.69
N ARG A 28 7.63 -6.26 3.21
CA ARG A 28 7.51 -6.61 4.63
C ARG A 28 8.60 -7.57 5.09
N GLU A 29 8.95 -8.57 4.30
CA GLU A 29 10.05 -9.48 4.61
C GLU A 29 11.42 -8.78 4.57
N GLU A 30 11.63 -7.86 3.61
CA GLU A 30 12.90 -7.14 3.44
C GLU A 30 13.15 -6.10 4.54
N TYR A 31 12.11 -5.34 4.92
CA TYR A 31 12.22 -4.24 5.89
C TYR A 31 11.84 -4.65 7.33
N GLY A 32 11.17 -5.79 7.50
CA GLY A 32 10.84 -6.37 8.79
C GLY A 32 10.08 -5.41 9.70
N GLU A 33 10.61 -5.18 10.90
CA GLU A 33 10.00 -4.30 11.92
C GLU A 33 10.07 -2.80 11.58
N LYS A 34 10.73 -2.42 10.47
CA LYS A 34 10.78 -1.02 10.02
C LYS A 34 9.48 -0.56 9.38
N ILE A 35 8.59 -1.49 9.00
CA ILE A 35 7.32 -1.15 8.35
C ILE A 35 6.15 -1.91 8.98
N GLU A 36 5.01 -1.25 9.06
CA GLU A 36 3.74 -1.84 9.48
C GLU A 36 2.79 -1.89 8.30
N VAL A 37 2.40 -3.09 7.87
CA VAL A 37 1.53 -3.29 6.72
C VAL A 37 0.11 -3.63 7.17
N GLU A 38 -0.86 -2.86 6.71
CA GLU A 38 -2.29 -3.14 6.86
C GLU A 38 -2.96 -3.29 5.49
N ILE A 39 -3.69 -4.38 5.31
CA ILE A 39 -4.36 -4.69 4.05
C ILE A 39 -5.88 -4.61 4.25
N TYR A 40 -6.50 -3.69 3.54
CA TYR A 40 -7.94 -3.46 3.49
C TYR A 40 -8.51 -3.97 2.17
N LYS A 41 -9.47 -4.88 2.26
CA LYS A 41 -10.16 -5.47 1.11
C LYS A 41 -11.60 -5.00 1.06
N GLY A 42 -12.10 -4.70 -0.14
CA GLY A 42 -13.47 -4.27 -0.36
C GLY A 42 -13.73 -2.82 0.10
N VAL A 43 -15.00 -2.52 0.38
CA VAL A 43 -15.42 -1.18 0.82
C VAL A 43 -15.07 -1.01 2.30
N ASN A 44 -14.15 -0.09 2.59
CA ASN A 44 -13.70 0.22 3.95
C ASN A 44 -13.94 1.71 4.27
N PRO A 45 -14.43 2.07 5.48
CA PRO A 45 -14.59 3.47 5.88
C PRO A 45 -13.31 4.31 5.76
N LYS A 46 -12.11 3.71 5.92
CA LYS A 46 -10.83 4.41 5.73
C LYS A 46 -10.62 4.95 4.31
N LEU A 47 -11.24 4.34 3.29
CA LEU A 47 -11.22 4.88 1.94
C LEU A 47 -11.81 6.29 1.90
N SER A 48 -12.87 6.53 2.68
CA SER A 48 -13.53 7.82 2.76
C SER A 48 -12.67 8.85 3.50
N GLU A 49 -12.00 8.43 4.57
CA GLU A 49 -11.04 9.29 5.31
C GLU A 49 -9.92 9.80 4.41
N TYR A 50 -9.40 8.92 3.54
CA TYR A 50 -8.36 9.31 2.59
C TYR A 50 -8.93 9.90 1.29
N ASN A 51 -10.24 9.90 1.05
CA ASN A 51 -10.81 10.32 -0.24
C ASN A 51 -10.28 9.45 -1.42
N ILE A 52 -10.23 8.14 -1.21
CA ILE A 52 -9.86 7.14 -2.21
C ILE A 52 -11.15 6.57 -2.81
N GLU A 53 -11.42 6.94 -4.06
CA GLU A 53 -12.59 6.43 -4.80
C GLU A 53 -12.27 5.20 -5.66
N THR A 54 -10.98 4.97 -5.93
CA THR A 54 -10.51 3.93 -6.85
C THR A 54 -9.51 2.99 -6.19
N SER A 55 -9.74 1.69 -6.35
CA SER A 55 -8.80 0.62 -5.99
C SER A 55 -8.11 0.04 -7.24
N PRO A 56 -6.85 -0.45 -7.17
CA PRO A 56 -6.01 -0.56 -5.97
C PRO A 56 -5.41 0.79 -5.53
N ALA A 57 -5.19 0.96 -4.23
CA ALA A 57 -4.49 2.12 -3.68
C ALA A 57 -3.53 1.72 -2.56
N VAL A 58 -2.46 2.49 -2.38
CA VAL A 58 -1.48 2.35 -1.31
C VAL A 58 -1.28 3.71 -0.68
N VAL A 59 -1.28 3.74 0.65
CA VAL A 59 -0.98 4.93 1.46
C VAL A 59 0.20 4.60 2.36
N ILE A 60 1.23 5.45 2.34
CA ILE A 60 2.45 5.29 3.13
C ILE A 60 2.58 6.51 4.03
N ASP A 61 2.63 6.28 5.34
CA ASP A 61 2.73 7.29 6.39
C ASP A 61 1.70 8.44 6.28
N LYS A 62 0.53 8.18 5.68
CA LYS A 62 -0.54 9.16 5.34
C LYS A 62 -0.15 10.25 4.34
N ASP A 63 1.11 10.30 3.93
CA ASP A 63 1.65 11.35 3.06
C ASP A 63 1.72 10.87 1.60
N VAL A 64 2.40 9.75 1.34
CA VAL A 64 2.57 9.23 -0.01
C VAL A 64 1.39 8.34 -0.39
N ARG A 65 0.74 8.65 -1.52
CA ARG A 65 -0.49 7.98 -1.97
C ARG A 65 -0.39 7.56 -3.42
N ILE A 66 -0.49 6.27 -3.67
CA ILE A 66 -0.47 5.67 -5.01
C ILE A 66 -1.87 5.13 -5.26
N ILE A 67 -2.62 5.71 -6.20
CA ILE A 67 -4.04 5.40 -6.40
C ILE A 67 -4.26 4.97 -7.85
N GLY A 68 -5.03 3.89 -8.05
CA GLY A 68 -5.47 3.42 -9.36
C GLY A 68 -4.43 2.64 -10.15
N VAL A 69 -3.23 2.40 -9.60
CA VAL A 69 -2.15 1.66 -10.29
C VAL A 69 -1.47 0.68 -9.34
N CYS A 70 -0.90 -0.39 -9.89
CA CYS A 70 0.05 -1.22 -9.16
C CYS A 70 1.46 -0.61 -9.35
N PRO A 71 2.08 -0.02 -8.31
CA PRO A 71 3.46 0.42 -8.40
C PRO A 71 4.41 -0.76 -8.64
N SER A 72 5.57 -0.44 -9.22
CA SER A 72 6.71 -1.36 -9.29
C SER A 72 7.40 -1.46 -7.94
N GLU A 73 8.22 -2.50 -7.75
CA GLU A 73 9.03 -2.65 -6.54
C GLU A 73 9.92 -1.43 -6.28
N GLU A 74 10.56 -0.92 -7.33
CA GLU A 74 11.43 0.26 -7.27
C GLU A 74 10.67 1.50 -6.79
N THR A 75 9.50 1.79 -7.38
CA THR A 75 8.65 2.93 -6.99
C THR A 75 8.20 2.83 -5.54
N LEU A 76 7.85 1.63 -5.07
CA LEU A 76 7.44 1.43 -3.68
C LEU A 76 8.62 1.61 -2.70
N LYS A 77 9.82 1.14 -3.07
CA LYS A 77 11.06 1.33 -2.29
C LYS A 77 11.45 2.80 -2.22
N GLU A 78 11.36 3.54 -3.33
CA GLU A 78 11.61 4.98 -3.35
C GLU A 78 10.63 5.73 -2.46
N ALA A 79 9.33 5.42 -2.55
CA ALA A 79 8.32 6.04 -1.70
C ALA A 79 8.55 5.75 -0.20
N LEU A 80 9.00 4.55 0.16
CA LEU A 80 9.39 4.21 1.54
C LEU A 80 10.63 4.98 2.00
N ARG A 81 11.59 5.17 1.09
CA ARG A 81 12.80 5.95 1.35
C ARG A 81 12.49 7.43 1.56
N GLU A 82 11.57 7.99 0.76
CA GLU A 82 11.06 9.36 0.95
C GLU A 82 10.29 9.50 2.26
N ALA A 83 9.54 8.47 2.66
CA ALA A 83 8.82 8.46 3.94
C ALA A 83 9.76 8.32 5.16
N GLY A 84 11.01 7.88 4.98
CA GLY A 84 12.04 7.88 6.02
C GLY A 84 12.62 6.52 6.41
N VAL A 85 12.53 5.49 5.55
CA VAL A 85 13.19 4.18 5.72
C VAL A 85 14.54 4.13 5.01
#